data_AF-A0A7D5STT0-F1
#
_entry.id   AF-A0A7D5STT0-F1
#
_cell.length_a   1.000
_cell.length_b   1.000
_cell.length_c   1.000
_cell.angle_alpha   90.00
_cell.angle_beta   90.00
_cell.angle_gamma   90.00
#
_symmetry.space_group_name_H-M   'P 1'
#
loop_
_entity.id
_entity.type
_entity.pdbx_description
1 polymer ?
#
loop_
_entity_poly.entity_id
_entity_poly.type
_entity_poly.pdbx_seq_one_letter_code
_entity_poly.pdbx_strand_id
1 'polypeptide(L)'
;MPLQTAWGLQRAGVRIEATVNNAIRIVLENTQIKLKDDFLIVNESEVTIRNRLNVSSQSLRKPENISLDEIAIGVVRTISASFGATFEEIVSAISRMLGYKSTSAVLRSRIKNSIEILEKNKTVVLYDNLIKLADLH
;
A
#
# COMPACT_ATOMS: atom_id res chain seq x y z
N MET A 1 17.98 24.55 24.99
CA MET A 1 18.39 23.40 24.17
C MET A 1 17.24 22.38 24.19
N PRO A 2 16.72 21.88 23.05
CA PRO A 2 15.52 21.03 23.05
C PRO A 2 15.77 19.64 23.67
N LEU A 3 14.77 19.08 24.35
CA LEU A 3 14.80 17.78 25.05
C LEU A 3 15.18 16.59 24.15
N GLN A 4 14.99 16.71 22.83
CA GLN A 4 15.28 15.67 21.83
C GLN A 4 16.78 15.36 21.70
N THR A 5 17.65 16.35 21.90
CA THR A 5 19.10 16.17 21.78
C THR A 5 19.70 15.49 23.01
N ALA A 6 19.02 15.55 24.16
CA ALA A 6 19.50 15.00 25.43
C ALA A 6 19.37 13.46 25.55
N TRP A 7 18.62 12.81 24.64
CA TRP A 7 18.36 11.36 24.68
C TRP A 7 19.01 10.56 23.55
N GLY A 8 19.94 11.16 22.78
CA GLY A 8 20.67 10.43 21.73
C GLY A 8 19.78 9.86 20.61
N LEU A 9 18.52 10.33 20.50
CA LEU A 9 17.57 9.94 19.47
C LEU A 9 17.92 10.66 18.15
N GLN A 10 19.12 10.41 17.65
CA GLN A 10 19.54 10.87 16.33
C GLN A 10 18.90 9.97 15.26
N ARG A 11 18.66 10.51 14.06
CA ARG A 11 18.34 9.69 12.87
C ARG A 11 19.29 8.50 12.83
N ALA A 12 18.80 7.33 12.41
CA ALA A 12 19.65 6.17 12.17
C ALA A 12 20.92 6.63 11.43
N GLY A 13 22.08 6.49 12.09
CA GLY A 13 23.33 6.98 11.52
C GLY A 13 23.68 6.18 10.27
N VAL A 14 24.54 6.75 9.41
CA VAL A 14 25.00 6.15 8.14
C VAL A 14 25.40 4.68 8.26
N ARG A 15 25.94 4.27 9.42
CA ARG A 15 26.31 2.87 9.71
C ARG A 15 25.11 1.92 9.79
N ILE A 16 24.00 2.35 10.39
CA ILE A 16 22.79 1.52 10.51
C ILE A 16 22.17 1.36 9.12
N GLU A 17 22.06 2.45 8.37
CA GLU A 17 21.54 2.44 7.01
C GLU A 17 22.36 1.51 6.10
N ALA A 18 23.69 1.63 6.11
CA ALA A 18 24.58 0.76 5.35
C ALA A 18 24.42 -0.72 5.73
N THR A 19 24.25 -1.03 7.01
CA THR A 19 24.06 -2.40 7.50
C THR A 19 22.73 -2.98 7.01
N VAL A 20 21.64 -2.20 7.11
CA VAL A 20 20.32 -2.60 6.63
C VAL A 20 20.34 -2.82 5.12
N ASN A 21 20.92 -1.91 4.35
CA ASN A 21 21.04 -2.05 2.90
C ASN A 21 21.84 -3.29 2.49
N ASN A 22 22.92 -3.61 3.22
CA ASN A 22 23.68 -4.83 2.97
C ASN A 22 22.85 -6.08 3.28
N ALA A 23 22.08 -6.09 4.36
CA ALA A 23 21.19 -7.20 4.70
C ALA A 23 20.11 -7.39 3.62
N ILE A 24 19.51 -6.31 3.13
CA ILE A 24 18.53 -6.36 2.03
C ILE A 24 19.15 -7.01 0.78
N ARG A 25 20.37 -6.60 0.40
CA ARG A 25 21.06 -7.18 -0.76
C ARG A 25 21.24 -8.70 -0.62
N ILE A 26 21.75 -9.17 0.52
CA ILE A 26 21.97 -10.60 0.79
C ILE A 26 20.64 -11.37 0.71
N VAL A 27 19.56 -10.79 1.22
CA VAL A 27 18.26 -11.44 1.24
C VAL A 27 17.62 -11.52 -0.15
N LEU A 28 17.84 -10.53 -1.01
CA LEU A 28 17.36 -10.55 -2.40
C LEU A 28 18.05 -11.63 -3.24
N GLU A 29 19.28 -12.03 -2.89
CA GLU A 29 19.97 -13.14 -3.56
C GLU A 29 19.35 -14.51 -3.24
N ASN A 30 18.68 -14.65 -2.09
CA ASN A 30 18.14 -15.93 -1.61
C ASN A 30 16.76 -16.33 -2.16
N THR A 31 16.27 -15.68 -3.23
CA THR A 31 15.02 -15.95 -3.99
C THR A 31 13.69 -15.96 -3.23
N GLN A 32 13.68 -15.94 -1.89
CA GLN A 32 12.45 -15.96 -1.09
C GLN A 32 11.80 -14.57 -0.98
N ILE A 33 12.57 -13.50 -1.18
CA ILE A 33 12.12 -12.11 -1.08
C ILE A 33 12.44 -11.38 -2.38
N LYS A 34 11.51 -10.55 -2.84
CA LYS A 34 11.65 -9.68 -4.01
C LYS A 34 11.43 -8.23 -3.62
N LEU A 35 12.12 -7.32 -4.31
CA LEU A 35 11.88 -5.89 -4.21
C LEU A 35 10.89 -5.48 -5.32
N LYS A 36 9.82 -4.78 -4.97
CA LYS A 36 8.84 -4.22 -5.89
C LYS A 36 8.38 -2.85 -5.41
N ASP A 37 8.56 -1.82 -6.24
CA ASP A 37 8.11 -0.44 -5.96
C ASP A 37 8.51 0.07 -4.57
N ASP A 38 9.76 -0.19 -4.16
CA ASP A 38 10.35 0.10 -2.84
C ASP A 38 9.86 -0.76 -1.65
N PHE A 39 9.06 -1.81 -1.92
CA PHE A 39 8.62 -2.77 -0.91
C PHE A 39 9.31 -4.12 -1.06
N LEU A 40 9.73 -4.70 0.07
CA LEU A 40 10.18 -6.08 0.15
C LEU A 40 8.96 -7.00 0.31
N ILE A 41 8.81 -7.95 -0.59
CA ILE A 41 7.70 -8.90 -0.63
C ILE A 41 8.26 -10.31 -0.48
N VAL A 42 7.74 -11.05 0.48
CA VAL A 42 8.01 -12.49 0.62
C VAL A 42 7.18 -13.24 -0.42
N ASN A 43 7.81 -14.08 -1.24
CA ASN A 43 7.17 -14.70 -2.41
C ASN A 43 5.97 -15.59 -2.05
N GLU A 44 6.00 -16.26 -0.90
CA GLU A 44 4.93 -17.17 -0.45
C GLU A 44 3.90 -16.48 0.46
N SER A 45 4.03 -15.17 0.69
CA SER A 45 3.09 -14.44 1.54
C SER A 45 1.94 -13.86 0.72
N GLU A 46 0.72 -14.13 1.19
CA GLU A 46 -0.47 -13.49 0.65
C GLU A 46 -0.48 -12.00 1.01
N VAL A 47 -0.61 -11.14 -0.01
CA VAL A 47 -0.75 -9.70 0.21
C VAL A 47 -2.19 -9.44 0.66
N THR A 48 -2.36 -8.73 1.77
CA THR A 48 -3.69 -8.40 2.30
C THR A 48 -3.74 -6.93 2.71
N ILE A 49 -4.92 -6.33 2.57
CA ILE A 49 -5.19 -4.97 3.04
C ILE A 49 -5.32 -4.93 4.56
N ARG A 50 -4.37 -4.28 5.22
CA ARG A 50 -4.26 -4.23 6.68
C ARG A 50 -4.79 -2.92 7.23
N ASN A 51 -5.58 -3.01 8.29
CA ASN A 51 -6.03 -1.82 9.01
C ASN A 51 -4.88 -1.26 9.88
N ARG A 52 -4.58 0.04 9.74
CA ARG A 52 -3.48 0.71 10.45
C ARG A 52 -3.98 1.78 11.44
N LEU A 53 -5.22 1.68 11.90
CA LEU A 53 -5.79 2.66 12.84
C LEU A 53 -5.02 2.72 14.16
N ASN A 54 -4.60 1.56 14.71
CA ASN A 54 -4.04 1.41 16.05
C ASN A 54 -2.53 1.07 16.05
N VAL A 55 -1.79 1.46 15.01
CA VAL A 55 -0.33 1.23 14.96
C VAL A 55 0.41 2.19 15.89
N SER A 56 1.50 1.72 16.50
CA SER A 56 2.32 2.52 17.43
C SER A 56 3.11 3.62 16.72
N SER A 57 3.55 3.38 15.48
CA SER A 57 4.36 4.31 14.70
C SER A 57 3.53 5.05 13.66
N GLN A 58 3.45 6.38 13.78
CA GLN A 58 2.68 7.23 12.87
C GLN A 58 3.19 7.16 11.41
N SER A 59 4.49 6.88 11.21
CA SER A 59 5.07 6.69 9.88
C SER A 59 4.42 5.55 9.11
N LEU A 60 3.96 4.48 9.78
CA LEU A 60 3.28 3.37 9.13
C LEU A 60 1.92 3.77 8.53
N ARG A 61 1.32 4.85 9.01
CA ARG A 61 0.06 5.41 8.48
C ARG A 61 0.26 6.38 7.32
N LYS A 62 1.49 6.60 6.87
CA LYS A 62 1.74 7.42 5.68
C LYS A 62 1.23 6.68 4.44
N PRO A 63 0.38 7.28 3.59
CA PRO A 63 -0.10 6.62 2.38
C PRO A 63 1.02 6.08 1.48
N GLU A 64 2.17 6.75 1.46
CA GLU A 64 3.37 6.37 0.71
C GLU A 64 3.96 5.04 1.19
N ASN A 65 3.76 4.69 2.46
CA ASN A 65 4.23 3.44 3.07
C ASN A 65 3.22 2.28 2.91
N ILE A 66 2.22 2.45 2.04
CA ILE A 66 1.25 1.42 1.70
C ILE A 66 1.50 1.01 0.25
N SER A 67 1.84 -0.27 0.04
CA SER A 67 2.09 -0.81 -1.29
C SER A 67 0.86 -0.68 -2.19
N LEU A 68 1.09 -0.44 -3.48
CA LEU A 68 0.01 -0.41 -4.48
C LEU A 68 -0.67 -1.78 -4.60
N ASP A 69 0.04 -2.89 -4.38
CA ASP A 69 -0.55 -4.23 -4.38
C ASP A 69 -1.56 -4.41 -3.24
N GLU A 70 -1.27 -3.81 -2.08
CA GLU A 70 -2.18 -3.86 -0.93
C GLU A 70 -3.48 -3.08 -1.21
N ILE A 71 -3.36 -1.94 -1.90
CA ILE A 71 -4.52 -1.16 -2.35
C ILE A 71 -5.29 -1.93 -3.44
N ALA A 72 -4.58 -2.51 -4.41
CA ALA A 72 -5.17 -3.24 -5.53
C ALA A 72 -6.06 -4.40 -5.05
N ILE A 73 -5.60 -5.16 -4.07
CA ILE A 73 -6.38 -6.25 -3.47
C ILE A 73 -7.64 -5.71 -2.76
N GLY A 74 -7.52 -4.57 -2.07
CA GLY A 74 -8.68 -3.89 -1.51
C GLY A 74 -9.69 -3.47 -2.59
N VAL A 75 -9.21 -2.97 -3.74
CA VAL A 75 -10.05 -2.54 -4.86
C VAL A 75 -10.81 -3.74 -5.43
N VAL A 76 -10.10 -4.82 -5.76
CA VAL A 76 -10.69 -6.07 -6.26
C VAL A 76 -11.72 -6.61 -5.28
N ARG A 77 -11.41 -6.64 -3.97
CA ARG A 77 -12.33 -7.09 -2.92
C ARG A 77 -13.59 -6.22 -2.83
N THR A 78 -13.44 -4.89 -2.97
CA THR A 78 -14.57 -3.95 -2.94
C THR A 78 -15.49 -4.17 -4.15
N ILE A 79 -14.92 -4.29 -5.34
CA ILE A 79 -15.68 -4.51 -6.58
C ILE A 79 -16.37 -5.88 -6.53
N SER A 80 -15.67 -6.92 -6.04
CA SER A 80 -16.23 -8.27 -5.90
C SER A 80 -17.44 -8.32 -4.98
N ALA A 81 -17.42 -7.54 -3.88
CA ALA A 81 -18.52 -7.49 -2.93
C ALA A 81 -19.73 -6.69 -3.45
N SER A 82 -19.50 -5.70 -4.32
CA SER A 82 -20.54 -4.77 -4.80
C SER A 82 -20.95 -4.99 -6.26
N PHE A 83 -20.39 -5.98 -6.97
CA PHE A 83 -20.57 -6.22 -8.43
C PHE A 83 -20.27 -5.00 -9.32
N GLY A 84 -19.37 -4.14 -8.84
CA GLY A 84 -19.09 -2.85 -9.44
C GLY A 84 -19.10 -1.74 -8.39
N ALA A 85 -18.24 -0.75 -8.57
CA ALA A 85 -18.23 0.43 -7.71
C ALA A 85 -17.74 1.64 -8.49
N THR A 86 -18.27 2.82 -8.15
CA THR A 86 -17.73 4.09 -8.62
C THR A 86 -16.37 4.37 -7.99
N PHE A 87 -15.58 5.25 -8.60
CA PHE A 87 -14.30 5.67 -8.04
C PHE A 87 -14.43 6.23 -6.61
N GLU A 88 -15.47 7.01 -6.32
CA GLU A 88 -15.69 7.58 -4.98
C GLU A 88 -16.00 6.52 -3.93
N GLU A 89 -16.81 5.52 -4.28
CA GLU A 89 -17.14 4.40 -3.41
C GLU A 89 -15.88 3.58 -3.08
N ILE A 90 -15.05 3.30 -4.08
CA ILE A 90 -13.76 2.62 -3.89
C ILE A 90 -12.87 3.44 -2.96
N VAL A 91 -12.72 4.75 -3.22
CA VAL A 91 -11.90 5.62 -2.38
C VAL A 91 -12.36 5.62 -0.93
N SER A 92 -13.66 5.71 -0.70
CA SER A 92 -14.27 5.66 0.63
C SER A 92 -14.06 4.31 1.33
N ALA A 93 -14.30 3.20 0.62
CA ALA A 93 -14.12 1.85 1.13
C ALA A 93 -12.66 1.59 1.54
N ILE A 94 -11.71 1.86 0.65
CA ILE A 94 -10.28 1.66 0.90
C ILE A 94 -9.79 2.52 2.06
N SER A 95 -10.22 3.78 2.12
CA SER A 95 -9.86 4.67 3.24
C SER A 95 -10.27 4.08 4.59
N ARG A 96 -11.48 3.53 4.68
CA ARG A 96 -11.99 2.87 5.90
C ARG A 96 -11.26 1.57 6.21
N MET A 97 -10.98 0.73 5.20
CA MET A 97 -10.24 -0.53 5.37
C MET A 97 -8.84 -0.30 5.93
N LEU A 98 -8.16 0.76 5.46
CA LEU A 98 -6.84 1.15 5.95
C LEU A 98 -6.88 1.85 7.32
N GLY A 99 -8.05 2.23 7.81
CA GLY A 99 -8.22 2.89 9.10
C GLY A 99 -7.99 4.41 9.06
N TYR A 100 -8.24 5.06 7.92
CA TYR A 100 -8.29 6.52 7.83
C TYR A 100 -9.69 7.05 8.15
N LYS A 101 -9.76 8.13 8.93
CA LYS A 101 -11.02 8.84 9.23
C LYS A 101 -11.45 9.77 8.09
N SER A 102 -10.50 10.25 7.30
CA SER A 102 -10.71 11.11 6.15
C SER A 102 -9.76 10.73 5.02
N THR A 103 -10.18 10.96 3.78
CA THR A 103 -9.38 10.70 2.59
C THR A 103 -8.54 11.93 2.24
N SER A 104 -7.22 11.79 2.25
CA SER A 104 -6.32 12.83 1.76
C SER A 104 -6.18 12.79 0.23
N ALA A 105 -5.81 13.92 -0.37
CA ALA A 105 -5.51 13.99 -1.80
C ALA A 105 -4.42 13.00 -2.23
N VAL A 106 -3.42 12.77 -1.36
CA VAL A 106 -2.34 11.80 -1.58
C VAL A 106 -2.88 10.38 -1.62
N LEU A 107 -3.71 9.99 -0.65
CA LEU A 107 -4.30 8.65 -0.62
C LEU A 107 -5.19 8.42 -1.85
N ARG A 108 -6.01 9.42 -2.22
CA ARG A 108 -6.85 9.38 -3.42
C ARG A 108 -6.03 9.18 -4.69
N SER A 109 -4.91 9.89 -4.83
CA SER A 109 -3.97 9.73 -5.95
C SER A 109 -3.38 8.32 -6.01
N ARG A 110 -2.96 7.76 -4.87
CA ARG A 110 -2.43 6.38 -4.81
C ARG A 110 -3.48 5.34 -5.19
N ILE A 111 -4.74 5.52 -4.76
CA ILE A 111 -5.86 4.65 -5.15
C ILE A 111 -6.10 4.73 -6.66
N LYS A 112 -6.09 5.94 -7.23
CA LYS A 112 -6.20 6.13 -8.68
C LYS A 112 -5.10 5.38 -9.44
N ASN A 113 -3.84 5.55 -9.03
CA ASN A 113 -2.70 4.87 -9.64
C ASN A 113 -2.85 3.33 -9.56
N SER A 114 -3.34 2.81 -8.43
CA SER A 114 -3.61 1.38 -8.28
C SER A 114 -4.69 0.88 -9.24
N ILE A 115 -5.74 1.66 -9.49
CA ILE A 115 -6.80 1.31 -10.44
C ILE A 115 -6.27 1.34 -11.88
N GLU A 116 -5.48 2.35 -12.24
CA GLU A 116 -4.86 2.47 -13.57
C GLU A 116 -3.95 1.27 -13.88
N ILE A 117 -3.20 0.77 -12.87
CA ILE A 117 -2.39 -0.45 -13.00
C ILE A 117 -3.28 -1.68 -13.21
N LEU A 118 -4.38 -1.81 -12.46
CA LEU A 118 -5.32 -2.94 -12.60
C LEU A 118 -6.04 -2.93 -13.96
N GLU A 119 -6.38 -1.75 -14.48
CA GLU A 119 -6.97 -1.58 -15.80
C GLU A 119 -5.99 -1.97 -16.91
N LYS A 120 -4.73 -1.51 -16.79
CA LYS A 120 -3.65 -1.89 -17.72
C LYS A 120 -3.40 -3.41 -17.74
N ASN A 121 -3.53 -4.06 -16.58
CA ASN A 121 -3.40 -5.50 -16.43
C ASN A 121 -4.69 -6.27 -16.81
N LYS A 122 -5.73 -5.58 -17.29
CA LYS A 122 -7.05 -6.13 -17.64
C LYS A 122 -7.74 -6.88 -16.49
N THR A 123 -7.41 -6.55 -15.25
CA THR A 123 -8.09 -7.12 -14.07
C THR A 123 -9.43 -6.43 -13.82
N VAL A 124 -9.47 -5.11 -14.06
CA VAL A 124 -10.68 -4.30 -13.96
C VAL A 124 -10.97 -3.59 -15.29
N VAL A 125 -12.24 -3.30 -15.53
CA VAL A 125 -12.71 -2.56 -16.70
C VAL A 125 -13.65 -1.44 -16.27
N LEU A 126 -13.60 -0.33 -16.99
CA LEU A 126 -14.52 0.78 -16.82
C LEU A 126 -15.75 0.56 -17.71
N TYR A 127 -16.93 0.58 -17.11
CA TYR A 127 -18.22 0.38 -17.78
C TYR A 127 -19.25 1.35 -17.19
N ASP A 128 -19.81 2.25 -18.01
CA ASP A 128 -20.85 3.21 -17.61
C ASP A 128 -20.56 3.92 -16.26
N ASN A 129 -19.33 4.45 -16.11
CA ASN A 129 -18.84 5.14 -14.90
C ASN A 129 -18.65 4.24 -13.65
N LEU A 130 -18.81 2.92 -13.80
CA LEU A 130 -18.52 1.91 -12.79
C LEU A 130 -17.24 1.16 -13.14
N ILE A 131 -16.47 0.80 -12.12
CA ILE A 131 -15.31 -0.09 -12.27
C ILE A 131 -15.76 -1.49 -11.88
N LYS A 132 -15.59 -2.45 -12.81
CA LYS A 132 -15.98 -3.86 -12.66
C LYS A 132 -14.78 -4.78 -12.86
N LEU A 133 -14.88 -6.04 -12.41
CA LEU A 133 -13.90 -7.06 -12.76
C LEU A 133 -14.09 -7.51 -14.21
N ALA A 134 -12.98 -7.79 -14.90
CA ALA A 134 -13.02 -8.21 -16.30
C ALA A 134 -13.69 -9.58 -16.51
N ASP A 135 -13.65 -10.47 -15.51
CA ASP A 135 -14.16 -11.84 -15.59
C ASP A 135 -15.66 -11.99 -15.19
N LEU A 136 -16.37 -10.89 -14.94
CA LEU A 136 -17.83 -10.93 -14.71
C LEU A 136 -18.56 -10.84 -16.05
N HIS A 137 -18.61 -11.96 -16.78
CA HIS A 137 -19.44 -12.13 -17.96
C HIS A 137 -20.24 -13.42 -17.92
#